data_AF-A0A838ESP3-F1
#
_entry.id   AF-A0A838ESP3-F1
#
_cell.length_a   1.000
_cell.length_b   1.000
_cell.length_c   1.000
_cell.angle_alpha   90.00
_cell.angle_beta   90.00
_cell.angle_gamma   90.00
#
_symmetry.space_group_name_H-M   'P 1'
#
loop_
_entity.id
_entity.type
_entity.pdbx_description
1 polymer ?
#
loop_
_entity_poly.entity_id
_entity_poly.type
_entity_poly.pdbx_seq_one_letter_code
_entity_poly.pdbx_strand_id
1 'polypeptide(L)'
;MLAPSIQSLTIAPLLTGTIPVRPLHPGGFVGTIEQDGQIVSVAAIAFDEGKVALMSLVGRDTSVSAVMAQIWKKKEAVFHPAPGIEWEGEYQVFKRLDDHYKQFATQLPGLKMLHAIAIPLGANIAEGILNAPHMAKDARHEDIRVPKVDTRYILGNVGEETPNALSFLGHLRAMRVVLLYRDDAHPERLVTWASELWQRGVSRQLIVPLPALGVHVWKITTDAYQWNALVAQGIHQRWLPW
;
A
#
# COMPACT_ATOMS: atom_id res chain seq x y z
N MET A 1 -40.91 5.30 -23.51
CA MET A 1 -40.75 5.53 -22.06
C MET A 1 -39.58 4.69 -21.59
N LEU A 2 -38.42 5.31 -21.37
CA LEU A 2 -37.25 4.64 -20.79
C LEU A 2 -37.34 4.79 -19.27
N ALA A 3 -37.34 3.67 -18.55
CA ALA A 3 -37.35 3.68 -17.09
C ALA A 3 -36.05 4.33 -16.58
N PRO A 4 -36.10 5.16 -15.52
CA PRO A 4 -34.89 5.72 -14.93
C PRO A 4 -34.09 4.57 -14.31
N SER A 5 -32.85 4.42 -14.77
CA SER A 5 -31.85 3.56 -14.15
C SER A 5 -31.64 4.02 -12.71
N ILE A 6 -31.98 3.15 -11.75
CA ILE A 6 -31.69 3.34 -10.34
C ILE A 6 -30.16 3.41 -10.21
N GLN A 7 -29.61 4.61 -10.08
CA GLN A 7 -28.25 4.79 -9.60
C GLN A 7 -28.24 4.26 -8.17
N SER A 8 -27.58 3.11 -7.96
CA SER A 8 -27.30 2.62 -6.61
C SER A 8 -26.53 3.71 -5.88
N LEU A 9 -27.15 4.31 -4.86
CA LEU A 9 -26.49 5.17 -3.88
C LEU A 9 -25.48 4.30 -3.14
N THR A 10 -24.30 4.18 -3.74
CA THR A 10 -23.19 3.45 -3.16
C THR A 10 -22.58 4.42 -2.15
N ILE A 11 -22.86 4.19 -0.87
CA ILE A 11 -22.33 5.01 0.21
C ILE A 11 -20.81 4.84 0.23
N ALA A 12 -20.07 5.95 0.32
CA ALA A 12 -18.62 5.90 0.44
C ALA A 12 -18.22 5.10 1.68
N PRO A 13 -17.34 4.08 1.55
CA PRO A 13 -16.95 3.27 2.70
C PRO A 13 -16.11 4.13 3.63
N LEU A 14 -16.34 3.98 4.94
CA LEU A 14 -15.49 4.61 5.95
C LEU A 14 -14.12 3.90 5.99
N LEU A 15 -13.06 4.69 6.03
CA LEU A 15 -11.67 4.19 6.13
C LEU A 15 -11.29 3.97 7.58
N THR A 16 -11.70 2.83 8.12
CA THR A 16 -11.62 2.50 9.55
C THR A 16 -10.40 1.65 9.92
N GLY A 17 -9.49 1.38 8.97
CA GLY A 17 -8.30 0.57 9.23
C GLY A 17 -7.46 1.13 10.38
N THR A 18 -6.84 0.24 11.15
CA THR A 18 -6.14 0.58 12.39
C THR A 18 -4.64 0.77 12.17
N ILE A 19 -4.02 1.54 13.07
CA ILE A 19 -2.56 1.72 13.15
C ILE A 19 -2.07 1.34 14.57
N PRO A 20 -0.86 0.76 14.71
CA PRO A 20 0.09 0.43 13.65
C PRO A 20 -0.38 -0.77 12.80
N VAL A 21 0.03 -0.81 11.53
CA VAL A 21 -0.15 -2.00 10.69
C VAL A 21 0.79 -3.09 11.18
N ARG A 22 0.22 -4.26 11.48
CA ARG A 22 0.89 -5.44 12.00
C ARG A 22 0.93 -6.47 10.87
N PRO A 23 2.05 -6.61 10.14
CA PRO A 23 2.17 -7.57 9.04
C PRO A 23 2.37 -8.98 9.59
N LEU A 24 1.35 -9.46 10.30
CA LEU A 24 1.26 -10.75 10.98
C LEU A 24 -0.15 -11.27 10.76
N HIS A 25 -0.25 -12.49 10.24
CA HIS A 25 -1.52 -13.18 10.12
C HIS A 25 -1.97 -13.77 11.47
N PRO A 26 -3.22 -13.55 11.93
CA PRO A 26 -3.72 -14.09 13.20
C PRO A 26 -3.63 -15.61 13.30
N GLY A 27 -3.78 -16.31 12.16
CA GLY A 27 -3.65 -17.76 12.05
C GLY A 27 -2.21 -18.30 11.98
N GLY A 28 -1.18 -17.43 12.08
CA GLY A 28 0.23 -17.83 12.06
C GLY A 28 1.00 -17.33 10.84
N PHE A 29 1.84 -18.19 10.26
CA PHE A 29 2.61 -17.85 9.06
C PHE A 29 1.83 -18.16 7.79
N VAL A 30 1.96 -17.31 6.78
CA VAL A 30 1.28 -17.45 5.49
C VAL A 30 2.04 -18.32 4.49
N GLY A 31 3.24 -18.76 4.86
CA GLY A 31 4.08 -19.61 4.02
C GLY A 31 5.55 -19.52 4.41
N THR A 32 6.41 -19.91 3.48
CA THR A 32 7.86 -19.85 3.62
C THR A 32 8.53 -19.26 2.38
N ILE A 33 9.73 -18.73 2.54
CA ILE A 33 10.64 -18.44 1.44
C ILE A 33 11.85 -19.34 1.59
N GLU A 34 12.22 -20.01 0.50
CA GLU A 34 13.44 -20.79 0.40
C GLU A 34 14.45 -20.06 -0.50
N GLN A 35 15.68 -19.92 -0.03
CA GLN A 35 16.79 -19.37 -0.80
C GLN A 35 18.12 -19.98 -0.35
N ASP A 36 18.90 -20.52 -1.31
CA ASP A 36 20.23 -21.08 -1.07
C ASP A 36 20.25 -22.07 0.13
N GLY A 37 19.21 -22.92 0.26
CA GLY A 37 19.05 -23.90 1.33
C GLY A 37 18.63 -23.34 2.70
N GLN A 38 18.38 -22.03 2.79
CA GLN A 38 17.77 -21.40 3.97
C GLN A 38 16.26 -21.29 3.78
N ILE A 39 15.51 -21.71 4.78
CA ILE A 39 14.05 -21.58 4.81
C ILE A 39 13.67 -20.63 5.94
N VAL A 40 12.87 -19.61 5.62
CA VAL A 40 12.35 -18.64 6.59
C VAL A 40 10.84 -18.57 6.50
N SER A 41 10.17 -18.40 7.65
CA SER A 41 8.72 -18.26 7.69
C SER A 41 8.31 -16.87 7.23
N VAL A 42 7.17 -16.79 6.56
CA VAL A 42 6.58 -15.54 6.08
C VAL A 42 5.35 -15.21 6.92
N ALA A 43 5.36 -14.09 7.61
CA ALA A 43 4.23 -13.58 8.37
C ALA A 43 3.27 -12.76 7.49
N ALA A 44 3.80 -12.08 6.48
CA ALA A 44 3.04 -11.39 5.45
C ALA A 44 3.90 -11.16 4.18
N ILE A 45 3.25 -11.12 3.02
CA ILE A 45 3.89 -10.83 1.74
C ILE A 45 2.91 -10.16 0.79
N ALA A 46 3.39 -9.29 -0.10
CA ALA A 46 2.60 -8.69 -1.17
C ALA A 46 3.41 -8.53 -2.45
N PHE A 47 2.74 -8.60 -3.60
CA PHE A 47 3.37 -8.51 -4.91
C PHE A 47 2.77 -7.41 -5.78
N ASP A 48 3.63 -6.70 -6.51
CA ASP A 48 3.27 -5.79 -7.60
C ASP A 48 3.94 -6.30 -8.87
N GLU A 49 3.14 -6.74 -9.85
CA GLU A 49 3.64 -7.28 -11.13
C GLU A 49 4.70 -8.39 -10.95
N GLY A 50 4.47 -9.30 -9.99
CA GLY A 50 5.39 -10.42 -9.68
C GLY A 50 6.66 -10.01 -8.92
N LYS A 51 6.80 -8.73 -8.53
CA LYS A 51 7.89 -8.24 -7.68
C LYS A 51 7.39 -7.98 -6.26
N VAL A 52 8.23 -8.22 -5.25
CA VAL A 52 7.81 -8.13 -3.85
C VAL A 52 7.63 -6.67 -3.39
N ALA A 53 6.38 -6.27 -3.13
CA ALA A 53 6.01 -4.93 -2.64
C ALA A 53 5.98 -4.83 -1.11
N LEU A 54 5.92 -5.95 -0.40
CA LEU A 54 6.12 -6.03 1.04
C LEU A 54 6.58 -7.43 1.41
N MET A 55 7.52 -7.56 2.34
CA MET A 55 7.84 -8.84 2.97
C MET A 55 7.96 -8.69 4.49
N SER A 56 7.45 -9.68 5.21
CA SER A 56 7.51 -9.80 6.66
C SER A 56 7.98 -11.22 6.98
N LEU A 57 9.24 -11.35 7.38
CA LEU A 57 9.95 -12.62 7.55
C LEU A 57 10.23 -12.90 9.02
N VAL A 58 10.07 -14.14 9.43
CA VAL A 58 10.36 -14.60 10.79
C VAL A 58 11.23 -15.84 10.75
N GLY A 59 12.32 -15.83 11.53
CA GLY A 59 13.23 -16.98 11.59
C GLY A 59 14.45 -16.69 12.44
N ARG A 60 15.47 -17.56 12.37
CA ARG A 60 16.77 -17.26 12.98
C ARG A 60 17.40 -16.07 12.27
N ASP A 61 18.08 -15.21 13.03
CA ASP A 61 18.72 -13.99 12.52
C ASP A 61 19.61 -14.27 11.30
N THR A 62 20.47 -15.27 11.39
CA THR A 62 21.38 -15.66 10.29
C THR A 62 20.63 -16.08 9.02
N SER A 63 19.53 -16.80 9.14
CA SER A 63 18.72 -17.27 8.01
C SER A 63 17.94 -16.12 7.37
N VAL A 64 17.29 -15.27 8.17
CA VAL A 64 16.57 -14.09 7.67
C VAL A 64 17.52 -13.14 6.95
N SER A 65 18.66 -12.84 7.57
CA SER A 65 19.70 -11.99 6.97
C SER A 65 20.24 -12.55 5.66
N ALA A 66 20.48 -13.86 5.59
CA ALA A 66 20.95 -14.52 4.36
C ALA A 66 19.91 -14.44 3.23
N VAL A 67 18.65 -14.78 3.50
CA VAL A 67 17.56 -14.73 2.50
C VAL A 67 17.37 -13.29 1.99
N MET A 68 17.28 -12.31 2.88
CA MET A 68 17.14 -10.90 2.49
C MET A 68 18.32 -10.41 1.65
N ALA A 69 19.56 -10.77 2.02
CA ALA A 69 20.74 -10.38 1.27
C ALA A 69 20.72 -10.88 -0.19
N GLN A 70 20.22 -12.09 -0.43
CA GLN A 70 20.09 -12.63 -1.80
C GLN A 70 19.00 -11.91 -2.59
N ILE A 71 17.85 -11.64 -1.98
CA ILE A 71 16.76 -10.88 -2.62
C ILE A 71 17.27 -9.47 -2.99
N TRP A 72 18.06 -8.83 -2.11
CA TRP A 72 18.68 -7.51 -2.36
C TRP A 72 19.71 -7.52 -3.48
N LYS A 73 20.40 -8.64 -3.70
CA LYS A 73 21.24 -8.89 -4.88
C LYS A 73 20.42 -9.16 -6.16
N LYS A 74 19.11 -8.95 -6.14
CA LYS A 74 18.16 -9.18 -7.25
C LYS A 74 18.10 -10.64 -7.71
N LYS A 75 18.49 -11.58 -6.86
CA LYS A 75 18.25 -13.00 -7.14
C LYS A 75 16.76 -13.31 -7.06
N GLU A 76 16.35 -14.30 -7.84
CA GLU A 76 15.01 -14.89 -7.72
C GLU A 76 14.90 -15.63 -6.40
N ALA A 77 13.74 -15.49 -5.77
CA ALA A 77 13.33 -16.23 -4.60
C ALA A 77 11.97 -16.86 -4.85
N VAL A 78 11.68 -17.94 -4.12
CA VAL A 78 10.42 -18.68 -4.24
C VAL A 78 9.64 -18.56 -2.94
N PHE A 79 8.41 -18.08 -3.06
CA PHE A 79 7.44 -18.10 -1.97
C PHE A 79 6.56 -19.34 -2.10
N HIS A 80 6.47 -20.10 -1.00
CA HIS A 80 5.63 -21.27 -0.87
C HIS A 80 4.50 -20.96 0.13
N PRO A 81 3.25 -20.78 -0.33
CA PRO A 81 2.11 -20.59 0.55
C PRO A 81 1.96 -21.75 1.53
N ALA A 82 1.49 -21.47 2.75
CA ALA A 82 1.21 -22.52 3.72
C ALA A 82 0.03 -23.40 3.24
N PRO A 83 -0.02 -24.69 3.62
CA PRO A 83 -1.14 -25.55 3.27
C PRO A 83 -2.49 -24.96 3.72
N GLY A 84 -3.47 -24.95 2.82
CA GLY A 84 -4.82 -24.44 3.10
C GLY A 84 -4.99 -22.93 2.96
N ILE A 85 -3.94 -22.19 2.58
CA ILE A 85 -4.06 -20.78 2.19
C ILE A 85 -4.38 -20.70 0.70
N GLU A 86 -5.45 -19.99 0.35
CA GLU A 86 -5.78 -19.69 -1.03
C GLU A 86 -4.77 -18.70 -1.61
N TRP A 87 -4.06 -19.14 -2.66
CA TRP A 87 -3.10 -18.34 -3.41
C TRP A 87 -3.15 -18.73 -4.88
N GLU A 88 -2.82 -17.79 -5.77
CA GLU A 88 -2.75 -18.05 -7.20
C GLU A 88 -1.52 -18.93 -7.52
N GLY A 89 -1.72 -20.26 -7.43
CA GLY A 89 -0.71 -21.28 -7.73
C GLY A 89 -0.04 -21.89 -6.50
N GLU A 90 0.73 -22.97 -6.73
CA GLU A 90 1.44 -23.70 -5.68
C GLU A 90 2.66 -22.94 -5.14
N TYR A 91 3.28 -22.07 -5.94
CA TYR A 91 4.41 -21.24 -5.55
C TYR A 91 4.49 -19.96 -6.39
N GLN A 92 5.13 -18.93 -5.85
CA GLN A 92 5.41 -17.68 -6.55
C GLN A 92 6.92 -17.44 -6.64
N VAL A 93 7.47 -17.44 -7.85
CA VAL A 93 8.83 -16.96 -8.11
C VAL A 93 8.80 -15.44 -8.20
N PHE A 94 9.69 -14.75 -7.49
CA PHE A 94 9.70 -13.29 -7.44
C PHE A 94 11.10 -12.69 -7.38
N LYS A 95 11.18 -11.40 -7.70
CA LYS A 95 12.34 -10.53 -7.48
C LYS A 95 11.93 -9.33 -6.64
N ARG A 96 12.90 -8.57 -6.14
CA ARG A 96 12.64 -7.24 -5.57
C ARG A 96 12.20 -6.23 -6.64
N LEU A 97 11.45 -5.22 -6.21
CA LEU A 97 11.22 -4.00 -6.98
C LEU A 97 12.55 -3.30 -7.28
N ASP A 98 12.59 -2.56 -8.38
CA ASP A 98 13.70 -1.65 -8.72
C ASP A 98 13.60 -0.34 -7.93
N ASP A 99 13.34 -0.47 -6.63
CA ASP A 99 13.18 0.62 -5.66
C ASP A 99 14.13 0.39 -4.46
N HIS A 100 14.24 1.39 -3.60
CA HIS A 100 14.85 1.28 -2.29
C HIS A 100 13.85 0.73 -1.27
N TYR A 101 14.36 -0.04 -0.32
CA TYR A 101 13.57 -0.62 0.76
C TYR A 101 14.01 -0.05 2.10
N LYS A 102 13.03 0.24 2.95
CA LYS A 102 13.24 0.44 4.38
C LYS A 102 13.04 -0.89 5.09
N GLN A 103 13.96 -1.21 5.99
CA GLN A 103 13.96 -2.45 6.75
C GLN A 103 13.83 -2.16 8.23
N PHE A 104 12.99 -2.93 8.90
CA PHE A 104 12.80 -2.90 10.34
C PHE A 104 13.00 -4.32 10.85
N ALA A 105 13.80 -4.50 11.88
CA ALA A 105 14.06 -5.82 12.43
C ALA A 105 14.03 -5.76 13.94
N THR A 106 13.37 -6.73 14.56
CA THR A 106 13.30 -6.85 16.02
C THR A 106 13.41 -8.31 16.44
N GLN A 107 14.02 -8.56 17.60
CA GLN A 107 14.02 -9.88 18.21
C GLN A 107 12.67 -10.12 18.88
N LEU A 108 12.06 -11.28 18.62
CA LEU A 108 10.80 -11.64 19.25
C LEU A 108 11.05 -11.99 20.73
N PRO A 109 10.35 -11.34 21.69
CA PRO A 109 10.59 -11.57 23.11
C PRO A 109 10.44 -13.05 23.50
N GLY A 110 11.43 -13.56 24.25
CA GLY A 110 11.44 -14.96 24.71
C GLY A 110 11.75 -15.99 23.60
N LEU A 111 11.90 -15.56 22.35
CA LEU A 111 12.22 -16.42 21.21
C LEU A 111 13.59 -16.01 20.65
N LYS A 112 14.43 -16.97 20.28
CA LYS A 112 15.68 -16.70 19.54
C LYS A 112 15.41 -16.49 18.05
N MET A 113 14.41 -15.66 17.74
CA MET A 113 13.94 -15.42 16.38
C MET A 113 13.87 -13.92 16.11
N LEU A 114 14.29 -13.55 14.91
CA LEU A 114 14.18 -12.22 14.33
C LEU A 114 12.87 -12.13 13.54
N HIS A 115 12.15 -11.03 13.72
CA HIS A 115 11.09 -10.59 12.82
C HIS A 115 11.60 -9.39 12.03
N ALA A 116 11.77 -9.56 10.72
CA ALA A 116 12.21 -8.53 9.80
C ALA A 116 11.08 -8.15 8.83
N ILE A 117 10.86 -6.86 8.65
CA ILE A 117 9.89 -6.30 7.71
C ILE A 117 10.66 -5.43 6.72
N ALA A 118 10.41 -5.62 5.43
CA ALA A 118 10.90 -4.74 4.39
C ALA A 118 9.74 -4.19 3.55
N ILE A 119 9.74 -2.87 3.39
CA ILE A 119 8.77 -2.13 2.58
C ILE A 119 9.51 -1.19 1.63
N PRO A 120 9.01 -0.96 0.41
CA PRO A 120 9.54 0.06 -0.49
C PRO A 120 9.37 1.45 0.12
N LEU A 121 10.22 2.41 -0.27
CA LEU A 121 10.11 3.79 0.23
C LEU A 121 8.74 4.41 -0.08
N GLY A 122 8.11 4.01 -1.19
CA GLY A 122 6.76 4.41 -1.56
C GLY A 122 5.66 4.06 -0.54
N ALA A 123 5.89 3.05 0.30
CA ALA A 123 4.99 2.66 1.40
C ALA A 123 5.21 3.47 2.68
N ASN A 124 6.31 4.24 2.77
CA ASN A 124 6.61 5.07 3.91
C ASN A 124 6.12 6.52 3.68
N ILE A 125 5.01 6.86 4.34
CA ILE A 125 4.38 8.19 4.25
C ILE A 125 5.37 9.31 4.63
N ALA A 126 6.16 9.12 5.67
CA ALA A 126 7.07 10.15 6.17
C ALA A 126 8.16 10.50 5.14
N GLU A 127 8.72 9.50 4.45
CA GLU A 127 9.73 9.73 3.40
C GLU A 127 9.16 10.59 2.28
N GLY A 128 7.90 10.36 1.91
CA GLY A 128 7.24 11.14 0.87
C GLY A 128 6.82 12.56 1.27
N ILE A 129 6.52 12.77 2.56
CA ILE A 129 6.22 14.11 3.08
C ILE A 129 7.52 14.93 3.20
N LEU A 130 8.60 14.33 3.69
CA LEU A 130 9.88 15.00 3.88
C LEU A 130 10.62 15.23 2.56
N ASN A 131 10.51 14.31 1.61
CA ASN A 131 11.13 14.40 0.28
C ASN A 131 10.05 14.63 -0.78
N ALA A 132 9.49 15.84 -0.78
CA ALA A 132 8.38 16.16 -1.67
C ALA A 132 8.80 16.04 -3.15
N PRO A 133 7.96 15.42 -4.01
CA PRO A 133 8.30 15.14 -5.41
C PRO A 133 8.64 16.41 -6.20
N HIS A 134 9.63 16.32 -7.08
CA HIS A 134 10.01 17.42 -7.97
C HIS A 134 8.90 17.67 -9.01
N MET A 135 8.73 18.95 -9.38
CA MET A 135 7.80 19.34 -10.44
C MET A 135 8.48 19.18 -11.80
N ALA A 136 7.88 18.38 -12.69
CA ALA A 136 8.34 18.18 -14.05
C ALA A 136 7.24 18.60 -15.04
N LYS A 137 7.61 18.95 -16.28
CA LYS A 137 6.61 19.12 -17.35
C LYS A 137 5.96 17.76 -17.63
N ASP A 138 4.63 17.70 -17.67
CA ASP A 138 3.95 16.49 -18.10
C ASP A 138 4.01 16.39 -19.63
N ALA A 139 4.48 15.26 -20.16
CA ALA A 139 4.46 15.02 -21.61
C ALA A 139 3.03 14.97 -22.18
N ARG A 140 2.03 14.73 -21.31
CA ARG A 140 0.61 14.68 -21.67
C ARG A 140 -0.09 16.04 -21.52
N HIS A 141 0.54 17.00 -20.84
CA HIS A 141 -0.01 18.33 -20.57
C HIS A 141 1.09 19.39 -20.72
N GLU A 142 1.33 19.85 -21.95
CA GLU A 142 2.50 20.68 -22.31
C GLU A 142 2.65 21.97 -21.49
N ASP A 143 1.54 22.52 -20.99
CA ASP A 143 1.48 23.76 -20.22
C ASP A 143 1.47 23.56 -18.69
N ILE A 144 1.45 22.32 -18.20
CA ILE A 144 1.28 22.04 -16.76
C ILE A 144 2.52 21.32 -16.22
N ARG A 145 3.03 21.83 -15.10
CA ARG A 145 4.02 21.08 -14.30
C ARG A 145 3.28 20.19 -13.32
N VAL A 146 3.58 18.90 -13.36
CA VAL A 146 3.03 17.90 -12.44
C VAL A 146 4.14 17.33 -11.55
N PRO A 147 3.82 16.94 -10.30
CA PRO A 147 4.75 16.21 -9.46
C PRO A 147 5.18 14.89 -10.13
N LYS A 148 6.48 14.62 -10.20
CA LYS A 148 7.00 13.30 -10.56
C LYS A 148 7.01 12.42 -9.32
N VAL A 149 6.07 11.49 -9.23
CA VAL A 149 5.84 10.67 -8.04
C VAL A 149 6.29 9.23 -8.31
N ASP A 150 7.06 8.66 -7.39
CA ASP A 150 7.39 7.24 -7.39
C ASP A 150 6.19 6.39 -6.93
N THR A 151 6.15 5.10 -7.29
CA THR A 151 5.05 4.20 -6.91
C THR A 151 4.80 4.24 -5.41
N ARG A 152 3.53 4.35 -5.00
CA ARG A 152 3.15 4.38 -3.59
C ARG A 152 2.19 3.25 -3.24
N TYR A 153 2.33 2.76 -2.01
CA TYR A 153 1.55 1.66 -1.48
C TYR A 153 0.95 2.03 -0.13
N ILE A 154 -0.33 1.74 0.05
CA ILE A 154 -1.03 1.89 1.33
C ILE A 154 -1.13 0.50 1.96
N LEU A 155 -0.84 0.41 3.25
CA LEU A 155 -0.89 -0.84 4.01
C LEU A 155 -2.10 -0.83 4.96
N GLY A 156 -2.72 -1.99 5.17
CA GLY A 156 -3.79 -2.22 6.14
C GLY A 156 -3.62 -3.57 6.84
N ASN A 157 -4.19 -3.74 8.03
CA ASN A 157 -4.09 -5.03 8.72
C ASN A 157 -4.96 -6.07 8.02
N VAL A 158 -4.55 -7.34 8.14
CA VAL A 158 -5.37 -8.45 7.69
C VAL A 158 -6.75 -8.44 8.38
N GLY A 159 -7.80 -8.71 7.60
CA GLY A 159 -9.18 -8.69 8.06
C GLY A 159 -9.84 -7.30 8.04
N GLU A 160 -9.10 -6.24 7.71
CA GLU A 160 -9.64 -4.90 7.51
C GLU A 160 -9.90 -4.65 6.02
N GLU A 161 -11.13 -4.32 5.65
CA GLU A 161 -11.51 -4.06 4.24
C GLU A 161 -10.96 -2.74 3.70
N THR A 162 -10.62 -1.79 4.58
CA THR A 162 -10.16 -0.45 4.23
C THR A 162 -8.92 -0.08 5.02
N PRO A 163 -8.03 0.76 4.47
CA PRO A 163 -6.90 1.28 5.24
C PRO A 163 -7.36 2.35 6.23
N ASN A 164 -6.41 2.80 7.05
CA ASN A 164 -6.60 3.98 7.88
C ASN A 164 -6.77 5.26 7.03
N ALA A 165 -7.77 6.08 7.35
CA ALA A 165 -8.07 7.33 6.65
C ALA A 165 -6.88 8.31 6.59
N LEU A 166 -6.17 8.50 7.70
CA LEU A 166 -5.02 9.39 7.76
C LEU A 166 -3.82 8.85 6.99
N SER A 167 -3.61 7.53 6.99
CA SER A 167 -2.59 6.92 6.15
C SER A 167 -2.85 7.19 4.67
N PHE A 168 -4.09 6.95 4.20
CA PHE A 168 -4.47 7.23 2.82
C PHE A 168 -4.27 8.70 2.43
N LEU A 169 -4.84 9.63 3.20
CA LEU A 169 -4.70 11.07 2.94
C LEU A 169 -3.23 11.53 3.06
N GLY A 170 -2.45 10.91 3.95
CA GLY A 170 -1.01 11.13 4.08
C GLY A 170 -0.24 10.77 2.81
N HIS A 171 -0.57 9.64 2.17
CA HIS A 171 0.00 9.30 0.88
C HIS A 171 -0.39 10.30 -0.22
N LEU A 172 -1.66 10.71 -0.30
CA LEU A 172 -2.07 11.74 -1.26
C LEU A 172 -1.31 13.06 -1.05
N ARG A 173 -1.13 13.47 0.20
CA ARG A 173 -0.32 14.66 0.54
C ARG A 173 1.14 14.50 0.11
N ALA A 174 1.73 13.33 0.32
CA ALA A 174 3.09 13.01 -0.12
C ALA A 174 3.27 13.06 -1.65
N MET A 175 2.17 12.97 -2.42
CA MET A 175 2.17 13.15 -3.88
C MET A 175 1.90 14.60 -4.31
N ARG A 176 1.77 15.54 -3.36
CA ARG A 176 1.31 16.93 -3.58
C ARG A 176 -0.10 17.03 -4.16
N VAL A 177 -0.99 16.12 -3.79
CA VAL A 177 -2.43 16.31 -4.02
C VAL A 177 -2.92 17.41 -3.07
N VAL A 178 -3.71 18.35 -3.60
CA VAL A 178 -4.27 19.46 -2.83
C VAL A 178 -5.40 18.94 -1.97
N LEU A 179 -5.28 19.08 -0.65
CA LEU A 179 -6.26 18.62 0.32
C LEU A 179 -6.71 19.81 1.18
N LEU A 180 -8.00 20.13 1.16
CA LEU A 180 -8.57 21.32 1.81
C LEU A 180 -9.48 20.97 3.00
N TYR A 181 -9.39 19.74 3.51
CA TYR A 181 -10.26 19.25 4.59
C TYR A 181 -9.85 19.73 5.99
N ARG A 182 -8.67 20.34 6.15
CA ARG A 182 -8.13 20.70 7.47
C ARG A 182 -8.82 21.95 7.99
N ASP A 183 -9.70 21.75 8.95
CA ASP A 183 -10.40 22.79 9.69
C ASP A 183 -10.67 22.28 11.11
N ASP A 184 -10.17 23.00 12.13
CA ASP A 184 -10.32 22.62 13.54
C ASP A 184 -11.79 22.70 14.00
N ALA A 185 -12.63 23.49 13.31
CA ALA A 185 -14.06 23.57 13.58
C ALA A 185 -14.85 22.41 12.97
N HIS A 186 -14.26 21.68 12.02
CA HIS A 186 -14.95 20.66 11.22
C HIS A 186 -14.11 19.37 11.05
N PRO A 187 -13.81 18.65 12.16
CA PRO A 187 -13.00 17.44 12.13
C PRO A 187 -13.62 16.30 11.29
N GLU A 188 -14.93 16.29 11.12
CA GLU A 188 -15.67 15.32 10.29
C GLU A 188 -15.26 15.35 8.81
N ARG A 189 -14.77 16.50 8.33
CA ARG A 189 -14.38 16.67 6.91
C ARG A 189 -13.27 15.72 6.51
N LEU A 190 -12.35 15.39 7.42
CA LEU A 190 -11.29 14.41 7.17
C LEU A 190 -11.89 13.07 6.74
N VAL A 191 -12.89 12.59 7.49
CA VAL A 191 -13.53 11.29 7.24
C VAL A 191 -14.27 11.32 5.91
N THR A 192 -15.01 12.40 5.63
CA THR A 192 -15.70 12.58 4.34
C THR A 192 -14.71 12.58 3.18
N TRP A 193 -13.62 13.34 3.27
CA TRP A 193 -12.60 13.40 2.22
C TRP A 193 -11.96 12.04 1.97
N ALA A 194 -11.53 11.34 3.02
CA ALA A 194 -10.94 10.02 2.90
C ALA A 194 -11.90 9.04 2.21
N SER A 195 -13.16 8.98 2.66
CA SER A 195 -14.16 8.04 2.15
C SER A 195 -14.52 8.31 0.70
N GLU A 196 -14.82 9.57 0.35
CA GLU A 196 -15.25 9.96 -0.99
C GLU A 196 -14.13 9.82 -2.04
N LEU A 197 -12.89 10.21 -1.67
CA LEU A 197 -11.72 10.04 -2.54
C LEU A 197 -11.33 8.58 -2.70
N TRP A 198 -11.45 7.76 -1.64
CA TRP A 198 -11.20 6.32 -1.74
C TRP A 198 -12.19 5.64 -2.68
N GLN A 199 -13.49 5.84 -2.46
CA GLN A 199 -14.54 5.22 -3.29
C GLN A 199 -14.37 5.56 -4.77
N ARG A 200 -14.16 6.85 -5.07
CA ARG A 200 -13.98 7.31 -6.46
C ARG A 200 -12.62 6.91 -7.01
N GLY A 201 -11.58 6.88 -6.17
CA GLY A 201 -10.26 6.38 -6.53
C GLY A 201 -10.29 4.93 -6.98
N VAL A 202 -10.94 4.05 -6.21
CA VAL A 202 -11.18 2.65 -6.60
C VAL A 202 -12.00 2.57 -7.88
N SER A 203 -13.12 3.31 -7.96
CA SER A 203 -14.01 3.30 -9.13
C SER A 203 -13.32 3.79 -10.42
N ARG A 204 -12.30 4.64 -10.30
CA ARG A 204 -11.48 5.16 -11.42
C ARG A 204 -10.15 4.43 -11.59
N GLN A 205 -9.94 3.33 -10.88
CA GLN A 205 -8.69 2.56 -10.91
C GLN A 205 -7.44 3.39 -10.52
N LEU A 206 -7.63 4.47 -9.77
CA LEU A 206 -6.54 5.21 -9.13
C LEU A 206 -5.99 4.46 -7.91
N ILE A 207 -6.73 3.48 -7.40
CA ILE A 207 -6.37 2.59 -6.30
C ILE A 207 -6.61 1.17 -6.78
N VAL A 208 -5.59 0.32 -6.69
CA VAL A 208 -5.64 -1.08 -7.10
C VAL A 208 -5.18 -1.96 -5.93
N PRO A 209 -6.02 -2.88 -5.42
CA PRO A 209 -5.56 -3.86 -4.43
C PRO A 209 -4.52 -4.78 -5.06
N LEU A 210 -3.48 -5.12 -4.29
CA LEU A 210 -2.43 -6.02 -4.73
C LEU A 210 -2.64 -7.44 -4.16
N PRO A 211 -2.16 -8.48 -4.87
CA PRO A 211 -2.03 -9.81 -4.30
C PRO A 211 -1.19 -9.77 -3.03
N ALA A 212 -1.78 -10.12 -1.89
CA ALA A 212 -1.13 -10.07 -0.59
C ALA A 212 -1.69 -11.13 0.37
N LEU A 213 -0.84 -11.58 1.30
CA LEU A 213 -1.18 -12.48 2.40
C LEU A 213 -0.69 -11.89 3.72
N GLY A 214 -1.49 -12.05 4.78
CA GLY A 214 -1.16 -11.58 6.14
C GLY A 214 -1.18 -10.06 6.32
N VAL A 215 -1.55 -9.32 5.28
CA VAL A 215 -1.68 -7.85 5.23
C VAL A 215 -2.57 -7.49 4.04
N HIS A 216 -3.18 -6.30 4.03
CA HIS A 216 -3.73 -5.70 2.82
C HIS A 216 -2.78 -4.65 2.27
N VAL A 217 -2.60 -4.64 0.95
CA VAL A 217 -1.79 -3.65 0.25
C VAL A 217 -2.57 -3.11 -0.95
N TRP A 218 -2.60 -1.79 -1.08
CA TRP A 218 -3.16 -1.11 -2.24
C TRP A 218 -2.09 -0.27 -2.91
N LYS A 219 -1.92 -0.41 -4.22
CA LYS A 219 -1.13 0.48 -5.05
C LYS A 219 -1.98 1.69 -5.41
N ILE A 220 -1.43 2.89 -5.23
CA ILE A 220 -2.08 4.11 -5.71
C ILE A 220 -1.37 4.63 -6.95
N THR A 221 -2.15 5.13 -7.90
CA THR A 221 -1.61 5.77 -9.10
C THR A 221 -0.74 6.96 -8.70
N THR A 222 0.39 7.08 -9.38
CA THR A 222 1.35 8.18 -9.23
C THR A 222 0.93 9.44 -9.99
N ASP A 223 -0.17 9.37 -10.74
CA ASP A 223 -0.71 10.48 -11.52
C ASP A 223 -1.39 11.52 -10.61
N ALA A 224 -0.58 12.43 -10.08
CA ALA A 224 -1.05 13.52 -9.23
C ALA A 224 -2.02 14.47 -9.96
N TYR A 225 -1.98 14.54 -11.29
CA TYR A 225 -2.94 15.33 -12.06
C TYR A 225 -4.33 14.72 -11.96
N GLN A 226 -4.46 13.41 -12.16
CA GLN A 226 -5.76 12.71 -12.03
C GLN A 226 -6.36 12.85 -10.63
N TRP A 227 -5.52 12.77 -9.58
CA TRP A 227 -5.97 13.01 -8.20
C TRP A 227 -6.46 14.44 -7.99
N ASN A 228 -5.71 15.44 -8.45
CA ASN A 228 -6.12 16.85 -8.31
C ASN A 228 -7.37 17.17 -9.16
N ALA A 229 -7.53 16.56 -10.33
CA ALA A 229 -8.75 16.66 -11.14
C ALA A 229 -9.96 16.06 -10.39
N LEU A 230 -9.77 14.92 -9.71
CA LEU A 230 -10.80 14.31 -8.87
C LEU A 230 -11.19 15.22 -7.69
N VAL A 231 -10.20 15.85 -7.03
CA VAL A 231 -10.46 16.83 -5.96
C VAL A 231 -11.22 18.05 -6.49
N ALA A 232 -10.77 18.65 -7.58
CA ALA A 232 -11.42 19.82 -8.20
C ALA A 232 -12.88 19.51 -8.58
N GLN A 233 -13.11 18.32 -9.14
CA GLN A 233 -14.46 17.83 -9.41
C GLN A 233 -15.29 17.74 -8.13
N GLY A 234 -14.72 17.23 -7.02
CA GLY A 234 -15.46 17.07 -5.77
C GLY A 234 -15.85 18.36 -5.09
N ILE A 235 -15.00 19.38 -5.20
CA ILE A 235 -15.32 20.73 -4.76
C ILE A 235 -16.44 21.32 -5.64
N HIS A 236 -16.30 21.24 -6.96
CA HIS A 236 -17.27 21.81 -7.89
C HIS A 236 -18.66 21.15 -7.78
N GLN A 237 -18.68 19.83 -7.61
CA GLN A 237 -19.89 19.02 -7.46
C GLN A 237 -20.36 18.91 -5.99
N ARG A 238 -19.69 19.59 -5.06
CA ARG A 238 -20.06 19.71 -3.63
C ARG A 238 -20.16 18.39 -2.86
N TRP A 239 -19.41 17.37 -3.26
CA TRP A 239 -19.24 16.14 -2.46
C TRP A 239 -17.94 16.14 -1.63
N LEU A 240 -17.02 17.08 -1.89
CA LEU A 240 -15.95 17.43 -0.95
C LEU A 240 -16.25 18.75 -0.26
N PRO A 241 -16.49 18.76 1.06
CA PRO A 241 -16.63 20.00 1.82
C PRO A 241 -15.28 20.72 1.93
N TRP A 242 -15.26 22.05 1.84
CA TRP A 242 -14.06 22.87 1.95
C TRP A 242 -14.36 24.14 2.73
#